data_AF-A0A9X9N6P7-F1
#
_entry.id   AF-A0A9X9N6P7-F1
#
_cell.length_a   1.000
_cell.length_b   1.000
_cell.length_c   1.000
_cell.angle_alpha   90.00
_cell.angle_beta   90.00
_cell.angle_gamma   90.00
#
_symmetry.space_group_name_H-M   'P 1'
#
loop_
_entity.id
_entity.type
_entity.pdbx_description
1 polymer ?
#
loop_
_entity_poly.entity_id
_entity_poly.type
_entity_poly.pdbx_seq_one_letter_code
_entity_poly.pdbx_strand_id
1 'polypeptide(L)'
;MSALILSHAFKAGKDKGSNDFLDVEADEERARRYDIINTYLSDYEFMSPTVSDLDDIVPLPPAPLPEWDGKIAFQRWVEGMNHQNPLMNCSRSWRIKQAWM
;
A
#
# COMPACT_ATOMS: atom_id res chain seq x y z
N MET A 1 -3.62 9.97 8.92
CA MET A 1 -2.68 8.91 9.33
C MET A 1 -2.13 8.27 8.07
N SER A 2 -0.83 8.00 7.99
CA SER A 2 -0.26 7.28 6.84
C SER A 2 -0.49 5.77 6.96
N ALA A 3 -0.37 5.02 5.86
CA ALA A 3 -0.49 3.57 5.85
C ALA A 3 0.55 2.89 6.77
N LEU A 4 1.78 3.43 6.84
CA LEU A 4 2.80 2.95 7.78
C LEU A 4 2.35 3.02 9.25
N ILE A 5 1.76 4.15 9.66
CA ILE A 5 1.29 4.31 11.04
C ILE A 5 0.16 3.31 11.31
N LEU A 6 -0.77 3.10 10.37
CA LEU A 6 -1.85 2.14 10.51
C LEU A 6 -1.34 0.68 10.58
N SER A 7 -0.36 0.31 9.76
CA SER A 7 0.32 -0.99 9.84
C SER A 7 0.87 -1.24 11.25
N HIS A 8 1.48 -0.22 11.85
CA HIS A 8 2.01 -0.35 13.20
C HIS A 8 0.91 -0.37 14.26
N ALA A 9 -0.16 0.40 14.06
CA ALA A 9 -1.21 0.58 15.04
C ALA A 9 -2.08 -0.64 15.27
N PHE A 10 -2.24 -1.49 14.24
CA PHE A 10 -2.94 -2.76 14.38
C PHE A 10 -2.07 -3.91 14.91
N LYS A 11 -0.75 -3.70 15.14
CA LYS A 11 0.10 -4.69 15.81
C LYS A 11 -0.08 -4.65 17.32
N ALA A 12 0.10 -5.78 17.99
CA ALA A 12 0.06 -5.84 19.45
C ALA A 12 1.15 -4.99 20.11
N GLY A 13 0.94 -4.62 21.38
CA GLY A 13 1.97 -4.01 22.24
C GLY A 13 2.25 -2.53 21.97
N LYS A 14 1.22 -1.74 21.67
CA LYS A 14 1.33 -0.28 21.50
C LYS A 14 1.27 0.45 22.84
N ASP A 15 2.21 1.36 23.07
CA ASP A 15 2.25 2.18 24.27
C ASP A 15 1.25 3.35 24.19
N LYS A 16 0.52 3.61 25.28
CA LYS A 16 -0.37 4.78 25.36
C LYS A 16 0.44 6.06 25.17
N GLY A 17 0.14 6.81 24.11
CA GLY A 17 0.81 8.06 23.75
C GLY A 17 1.77 7.96 22.57
N SER A 18 2.00 6.76 22.00
CA SER A 18 2.67 6.62 20.72
C SER A 18 1.79 7.14 19.58
N ASN A 19 2.41 7.51 18.45
CA ASN A 19 1.70 7.99 17.26
C ASN A 19 0.92 6.88 16.53
N ASP A 20 1.24 5.63 16.81
CA ASP A 20 0.57 4.41 16.34
C ASP A 20 -0.36 3.82 17.41
N PHE A 21 -0.64 4.52 18.52
CA PHE A 21 -1.58 4.00 19.52
C PHE A 21 -3.03 4.14 19.02
N LEU A 22 -3.70 3.00 18.83
CA LEU A 22 -5.14 2.91 18.64
C LEU A 22 -5.74 2.09 19.79
N ASP A 23 -6.85 2.57 20.36
CA ASP A 23 -7.63 1.85 21.37
C ASP A 23 -8.55 0.80 20.71
N VAL A 24 -7.93 -0.08 19.91
CA VAL A 24 -8.58 -1.15 19.15
C VAL A 24 -7.84 -2.47 19.36
N GLU A 25 -8.52 -3.59 19.13
CA GLU A 25 -7.86 -4.91 19.17
C GLU A 25 -6.79 -5.04 18.08
N ALA A 26 -5.73 -5.80 18.39
CA ALA A 26 -4.67 -6.09 17.44
C ALA A 26 -5.19 -6.99 16.31
N ASP A 27 -4.87 -6.64 15.08
CA ASP A 27 -5.27 -7.33 13.85
C ASP A 27 -4.04 -7.44 12.94
N GLU A 28 -3.34 -8.57 13.06
CA GLU A 28 -2.08 -8.83 12.35
C GLU A 28 -2.28 -8.89 10.83
N GLU A 29 -3.40 -9.41 10.35
CA GLU A 29 -3.67 -9.45 8.90
C GLU A 29 -3.93 -8.04 8.38
N ARG A 30 -4.71 -7.22 9.09
CA ARG A 30 -4.91 -5.81 8.74
C ARG A 30 -3.62 -5.00 8.76
N ALA A 31 -2.77 -5.22 9.77
CA ALA A 31 -1.43 -4.64 9.82
C ALA A 31 -0.62 -5.00 8.58
N ARG A 32 -0.62 -6.30 8.20
CA ARG A 32 0.05 -6.80 6.99
C ARG A 32 -0.48 -6.16 5.71
N ARG A 33 -1.81 -5.96 5.57
CA ARG A 33 -2.39 -5.29 4.39
C ARG A 33 -1.92 -3.84 4.26
N TYR A 34 -1.96 -3.09 5.35
CA TYR A 34 -1.45 -1.70 5.36
C TYR A 34 0.05 -1.63 5.09
N ASP A 35 0.83 -2.62 5.53
CA ASP A 35 2.27 -2.72 5.23
C ASP A 35 2.51 -2.85 3.73
N ILE A 36 1.81 -3.79 3.07
CA ILE A 36 1.89 -3.99 1.61
C ILE A 36 1.49 -2.73 0.85
N ILE A 37 0.38 -2.09 1.26
CA ILE A 37 -0.06 -0.82 0.67
C ILE A 37 1.04 0.24 0.84
N ASN A 38 1.58 0.40 2.04
CA ASN A 38 2.63 1.38 2.32
C ASN A 38 3.88 1.16 1.47
N THR A 39 4.35 -0.09 1.36
CA THR A 39 5.50 -0.44 0.52
C THR A 39 5.26 -0.02 -0.92
N TYR A 40 4.11 -0.37 -1.49
CA TYR A 40 3.82 -0.04 -2.88
C TYR A 40 3.66 1.47 -3.11
N LEU A 41 2.98 2.17 -2.21
CA LEU A 41 2.84 3.63 -2.30
C LEU A 41 4.20 4.34 -2.21
N SER A 42 5.11 3.81 -1.39
CA SER A 42 6.47 4.33 -1.21
C SER A 42 7.34 4.05 -2.44
N ASP A 43 7.28 2.84 -3.00
CA ASP A 43 8.02 2.45 -4.20
C ASP A 43 7.60 3.26 -5.44
N TYR A 44 6.33 3.65 -5.52
CA TYR A 44 5.74 4.37 -6.65
C TYR A 44 5.38 5.82 -6.33
N GLU A 45 5.90 6.41 -5.25
CA GLU A 45 5.54 7.77 -4.78
C GLU A 45 5.62 8.82 -5.90
N PHE A 46 6.60 8.69 -6.80
CA PHE A 46 6.81 9.58 -7.96
C PHE A 46 5.64 9.60 -8.96
N MET A 47 4.77 8.59 -8.98
CA MET A 47 3.56 8.54 -9.80
C MET A 47 2.33 9.08 -9.07
N SER A 48 2.45 9.45 -7.79
CA SER A 48 1.33 9.84 -6.93
C SER A 48 0.18 8.82 -6.98
N PRO A 49 0.45 7.55 -6.65
CA PRO A 49 -0.54 6.48 -6.73
C PRO A 49 -1.75 6.74 -5.84
N THR A 50 -2.93 6.33 -6.32
CA THR A 50 -4.18 6.39 -5.56
C THR A 50 -4.72 4.98 -5.32
N VAL A 51 -5.21 4.73 -4.10
CA VAL A 51 -5.79 3.44 -3.70
C VAL A 51 -7.30 3.59 -3.62
N SER A 52 -7.99 3.44 -4.75
CA SER A 52 -9.44 3.57 -4.83
C SER A 52 -10.19 2.38 -4.22
N ASP A 53 -9.52 1.22 -4.14
CA ASP A 53 -10.03 -0.05 -3.61
C ASP A 53 -9.68 -0.26 -2.13
N LEU A 54 -9.36 0.81 -1.38
CA LEU A 54 -8.94 0.69 0.02
C LEU A 54 -10.00 0.02 0.91
N ASP A 55 -11.27 0.38 0.73
CA ASP A 55 -12.38 -0.17 1.52
C ASP A 55 -12.63 -1.65 1.19
N ASP A 56 -12.34 -2.07 -0.04
CA ASP A 56 -12.44 -3.47 -0.47
C ASP A 56 -11.30 -4.31 0.09
N ILE A 57 -10.15 -3.71 0.38
CA ILE A 57 -8.96 -4.40 0.91
C ILE A 57 -8.97 -4.40 2.44
N VAL A 58 -9.28 -3.27 3.06
CA VAL A 58 -9.20 -3.04 4.50
C VAL A 58 -10.44 -2.28 4.99
N PRO A 59 -11.62 -2.93 5.08
CA PRO A 59 -12.84 -2.27 5.53
C PRO A 59 -12.71 -1.88 7.00
N LEU A 60 -13.36 -0.78 7.41
CA LEU A 60 -13.26 -0.27 8.78
C LEU A 60 -13.72 -1.31 9.84
N PRO A 61 -13.02 -1.44 10.99
CA PRO A 61 -13.45 -2.34 12.06
C PRO A 61 -14.85 -1.92 12.59
N PRO A 62 -15.73 -2.87 12.98
CA PRO A 62 -15.47 -4.30 13.23
C PRO A 62 -15.68 -5.23 12.02
N ALA A 63 -15.73 -4.70 10.79
CA ALA A 63 -15.97 -5.53 9.61
C ALA A 63 -14.86 -6.60 9.43
N PRO A 64 -15.22 -7.86 9.13
CA PRO A 64 -14.25 -8.90 8.83
C PRO A 64 -13.48 -8.56 7.55
N LEU A 65 -12.21 -8.96 7.50
CA LEU A 65 -11.38 -8.74 6.33
C LEU A 65 -11.84 -9.67 5.19
N PRO A 66 -12.19 -9.12 4.01
CA PRO A 66 -12.55 -9.94 2.86
C PRO A 66 -11.34 -10.69 2.31
N GLU A 67 -11.57 -11.70 1.49
CA GLU A 67 -10.48 -12.33 0.73
C GLU A 67 -9.80 -11.29 -0.16
N TRP A 68 -8.47 -11.32 -0.18
CA TRP A 68 -7.68 -10.36 -0.93
C TRP A 68 -6.51 -11.07 -1.60
N ASP A 69 -6.28 -10.75 -2.88
CA ASP A 69 -5.22 -11.32 -3.72
C ASP A 69 -3.82 -10.74 -3.43
N GLY A 70 -3.71 -9.81 -2.47
CA GLY A 70 -2.46 -9.15 -2.11
C GLY A 70 -2.05 -8.03 -3.05
N LYS A 71 -2.93 -7.58 -3.95
CA LYS A 71 -2.64 -6.49 -4.91
C LYS A 71 -3.63 -5.34 -4.79
N ILE A 72 -3.13 -4.12 -4.98
CA ILE A 72 -3.96 -2.90 -5.07
C ILE A 72 -4.32 -2.59 -6.52
N ALA A 73 -5.41 -1.86 -6.77
CA ALA A 73 -5.85 -1.50 -8.13
C ALA A 73 -4.76 -0.80 -8.94
N PHE A 74 -4.02 0.12 -8.32
CA PHE A 74 -2.91 0.80 -8.96
C PHE A 74 -1.80 -0.16 -9.40
N GLN A 75 -1.50 -1.20 -8.61
CA GLN A 75 -0.54 -2.24 -9.00
C GLN A 75 -1.00 -3.01 -10.23
N ARG A 76 -2.29 -3.38 -10.30
CA ARG A 76 -2.87 -4.06 -11.47
C ARG A 76 -2.76 -3.17 -12.73
N TRP A 77 -2.94 -1.87 -12.56
CA TRP A 77 -2.76 -0.89 -13.64
C TRP A 77 -1.30 -0.82 -14.12
N VAL A 78 -0.32 -0.71 -13.21
CA VAL A 78 1.12 -0.73 -13.55
C VAL A 78 1.53 -2.02 -14.26
N GLU A 79 1.12 -3.17 -13.73
CA GLU A 79 1.41 -4.48 -14.33
C GLU A 79 0.73 -4.65 -15.70
N GLY A 80 -0.51 -4.17 -15.85
CA GLY A 80 -1.23 -4.15 -17.12
C GLY A 80 -0.56 -3.26 -18.17
N MET A 81 -0.05 -2.09 -17.77
CA MET A 81 0.76 -1.22 -18.64
C MET A 81 2.04 -1.91 -19.09
N ASN A 82 2.71 -2.65 -18.20
CA ASN A 82 3.95 -3.35 -18.55
C ASN A 82 3.72 -4.43 -19.64
N HIS A 83 2.55 -5.08 -19.65
CA HIS A 83 2.18 -5.99 -20.74
C HIS A 83 2.01 -5.24 -22.07
N GLN A 84 1.35 -4.09 -22.06
CA GLN A 84 1.00 -3.37 -23.29
C GLN A 84 2.10 -2.42 -23.80
N ASN A 85 3.09 -2.07 -22.98
CA ASN A 85 4.08 -1.07 -23.32
C ASN A 85 5.52 -1.64 -23.38
N PRO A 86 6.11 -1.80 -24.59
CA PRO A 86 7.48 -2.30 -24.74
C PRO A 86 8.56 -1.37 -24.13
N LEU A 87 8.21 -0.14 -23.72
CA LEU A 87 9.15 0.79 -23.06
C LEU A 87 9.40 0.45 -21.57
N MET A 88 8.57 -0.38 -20.93
CA MET A 88 8.81 -0.83 -19.54
C MET A 88 9.65 -2.11 -19.43
N ASN A 89 9.85 -2.86 -20.52
CA ASN A 89 10.62 -4.12 -20.53
C ASN A 89 12.15 -3.92 -20.54
N CYS A 90 12.65 -2.69 -20.45
CA CYS A 90 14.08 -2.43 -20.63
C CYS A 90 14.66 -1.65 -19.45
N SER A 91 14.61 -2.16 -18.21
CA SER A 91 15.44 -1.56 -17.16
C SER A 91 15.64 -2.32 -15.87
N ARG A 92 16.89 -2.76 -15.72
CA ARG A 92 17.59 -2.82 -14.43
C ARG A 92 18.47 -1.57 -14.20
N SER A 93 18.21 -0.46 -14.88
CA SER A 93 19.04 0.75 -14.78
C SER A 93 18.28 2.00 -15.23
N TRP A 94 17.46 2.59 -14.36
CA TRP A 94 16.91 3.94 -14.57
C TRP A 94 17.48 4.91 -13.53
N ARG A 95 18.76 5.24 -13.69
CA ARG A 95 19.25 6.59 -13.38
C ARG A 95 19.35 7.28 -14.74
N ILE A 96 18.81 8.50 -14.83
CA ILE A 96 18.83 9.39 -16.01
C ILE A 96 17.68 9.17 -17.01
N LYS A 97 16.68 10.05 -16.90
CA LYS A 97 16.01 10.87 -17.95
C LYS A 97 14.50 10.97 -17.70
N GLN A 98 14.11 11.98 -16.94
CA GLN A 98 12.80 12.62 -17.05
C GLN A 98 13.09 14.08 -17.44
N ALA A 99 13.26 14.30 -18.74
CA ALA A 99 13.24 15.61 -19.36
C ALA A 99 12.06 15.60 -20.33
N TRP A 100 10.86 15.79 -19.78
CA TRP A 100 9.66 16.32 -20.45
C TRP A 100 8.75 16.93 -19.37
N MET A 101 9.20 18.05 -18.81
CA MET A 101 8.47 19.32 -18.73
C MET A 101 9.47 20.43 -19.02
#